data_AF-A0AAF0ZBB1-F1
#
_entry.id   AF-A0AAF0ZBB1-F1
#
_cell.length_a   1.000
_cell.length_b   1.000
_cell.length_c   1.000
_cell.angle_alpha   90.00
_cell.angle_beta   90.00
_cell.angle_gamma   90.00
#
_symmetry.space_group_name_H-M   'P 1'
#
loop_
_entity.id
_entity.type
_entity.pdbx_description
1 polymer ?
#
loop_
_entity_poly.entity_id
_entity_poly.type
_entity_poly.pdbx_seq_one_letter_code
_entity_poly.pdbx_strand_id
1 'polypeptide(L)'
;MLKDDYSLIICEHKDRLTRVGFNYLKVLLNKQGKDIEVVNLAEERKDDLMQDFVAIITSFRARLYSMRRRTRKTECLIQCLKENQNEISSETSN
;
A
#
# COMPACT_ATOMS: atom_id res chain seq x y z
N MET A 1 -25.76 -6.18 -4.70
CA MET A 1 -24.92 -6.13 -3.49
C MET A 1 -24.56 -7.55 -3.12
N LEU A 2 -23.27 -7.87 -2.98
CA LEU A 2 -22.83 -9.19 -2.53
C LEU A 2 -23.42 -9.44 -1.14
N LYS A 3 -24.16 -10.54 -0.99
CA LYS A 3 -24.79 -10.95 0.27
C LYS A 3 -23.69 -11.30 1.27
N ASP A 4 -23.67 -10.61 2.40
CA ASP A 4 -22.79 -10.86 3.55
C ASP A 4 -23.23 -12.11 4.35
N ASP A 5 -23.60 -13.19 3.66
CA ASP A 5 -24.15 -14.43 4.26
C ASP A 5 -23.02 -15.35 4.78
N TYR A 6 -21.97 -14.80 5.38
CA TYR A 6 -20.90 -15.59 6.00
C TYR A 6 -20.65 -15.15 7.44
N SER A 7 -20.43 -16.13 8.32
CA SER A 7 -20.16 -15.90 9.75
C SER A 7 -18.75 -16.31 10.16
N LEU A 8 -18.06 -17.13 9.36
CA LEU A 8 -16.75 -17.67 9.69
C LEU A 8 -15.85 -17.68 8.46
N ILE A 9 -14.63 -17.18 8.63
CA ILE A 9 -13.56 -17.28 7.65
C ILE A 9 -12.55 -18.30 8.16
N ILE A 10 -12.35 -19.39 7.41
CA ILE A 10 -11.39 -20.43 7.73
C ILE A 10 -10.14 -20.21 6.89
N CYS A 11 -8.98 -20.16 7.53
CA CYS A 11 -7.69 -20.04 6.87
C CYS A 11 -6.81 -21.22 7.27
N GLU A 12 -6.02 -21.73 6.33
CA GLU A 12 -5.04 -22.76 6.64
C GLU A 12 -3.96 -22.20 7.58
N HIS A 13 -3.35 -21.07 7.23
CA HIS A 13 -2.35 -20.38 8.03
C HIS A 13 -2.67 -18.88 8.15
N LYS A 14 -2.14 -18.24 9.20
CA LYS A 14 -2.41 -16.83 9.53
C LYS A 14 -1.96 -15.88 8.42
N ASP A 15 -0.82 -16.17 7.83
CA ASP A 15 -0.22 -15.41 6.74
C ASP A 15 -1.01 -15.42 5.43
N ARG A 16 -1.74 -16.49 5.15
CA ARG A 16 -2.62 -16.59 3.97
C ARG A 16 -3.72 -15.54 4.01
N LEU A 17 -4.15 -15.14 5.21
CA LEU A 17 -5.11 -14.06 5.38
C LEU A 17 -4.43 -12.69 5.34
N THR A 18 -3.37 -12.52 6.13
CA THR A 18 -2.59 -11.29 6.11
C THR A 18 -1.20 -11.45 6.74
N ARG A 19 -0.23 -10.73 6.19
CA ARG A 19 1.13 -10.61 6.73
C ARG A 19 1.24 -9.66 7.91
N VAL A 20 0.36 -8.66 8.00
CA VAL A 20 0.30 -7.70 9.13
C VAL A 20 -1.13 -7.38 9.50
N GLY A 21 -1.38 -6.99 10.75
CA GLY A 21 -2.72 -6.55 11.14
C GLY A 21 -3.78 -7.65 11.24
N PHE A 22 -3.37 -8.93 11.38
CA PHE A 22 -4.30 -10.03 11.64
C PHE A 22 -5.21 -9.74 12.84
N ASN A 23 -4.65 -9.24 13.94
CA ASN A 23 -5.43 -8.86 15.12
C ASN A 23 -6.43 -7.74 14.80
N TYR A 24 -6.05 -6.77 13.97
CA TYR A 24 -6.96 -5.71 13.55
C TYR A 24 -8.13 -6.28 12.75
N LEU A 25 -7.87 -7.15 11.77
CA LEU A 25 -8.92 -7.84 11.01
C LEU A 25 -9.83 -8.68 11.91
N LYS A 26 -9.25 -9.43 12.85
CA LYS A 26 -10.01 -10.24 13.80
C LYS A 26 -10.92 -9.38 14.66
N VAL A 27 -10.44 -8.26 15.19
CA VAL A 27 -11.26 -7.32 15.98
C VAL A 27 -12.35 -6.67 15.12
N LEU A 28 -12.02 -6.29 13.88
CA LEU A 28 -12.97 -5.68 12.95
C LEU A 28 -14.10 -6.64 12.58
N LEU A 29 -13.76 -7.88 12.23
CA LEU A 29 -14.74 -8.90 11.86
C LEU A 29 -15.60 -9.31 13.05
N ASN A 30 -15.00 -9.44 14.24
CA ASN A 30 -15.77 -9.74 15.45
C ASN A 30 -16.84 -8.67 15.74
N LYS A 31 -16.56 -7.40 15.48
CA LYS A 31 -17.55 -6.31 15.57
C LYS A 31 -18.69 -6.44 14.55
N GLN A 32 -18.46 -7.15 13.45
CA GLN A 32 -19.45 -7.43 12.41
C GLN A 32 -20.15 -8.78 12.63
N GLY A 33 -19.93 -9.45 13.76
CA GLY A 33 -20.49 -10.78 14.04
C GLY A 33 -19.86 -11.89 13.19
N LYS A 34 -18.64 -11.67 12.69
CA LYS A 34 -17.87 -12.60 11.86
C LYS A 34 -16.61 -13.01 12.59
N ASP A 35 -16.18 -14.26 12.47
CA ASP A 35 -14.93 -14.73 13.10
C ASP A 35 -13.93 -15.28 12.07
N ILE A 36 -12.68 -15.42 12.51
CA ILE A 36 -11.59 -16.02 11.75
C ILE A 36 -11.00 -17.17 12.56
N GLU A 37 -10.97 -18.35 11.96
CA GLU A 37 -10.33 -19.54 12.51
C GLU A 37 -9.17 -19.99 11.63
N VAL A 38 -8.04 -20.34 12.26
CA VAL A 38 -6.81 -20.77 11.58
C VAL A 38 -6.58 -22.24 11.92
N VAL A 39 -6.64 -23.11 10.90
CA VAL A 39 -6.62 -24.57 11.06
C VAL A 39 -5.22 -25.09 11.37
N ASN A 40 -4.20 -24.51 10.73
CA ASN A 40 -2.82 -24.92 10.87
C ASN A 40 -2.04 -23.82 11.61
N LEU A 41 -1.85 -24.04 12.91
CA LEU A 41 -0.99 -23.23 13.76
C LEU A 41 0.51 -23.49 13.53
N ALA A 42 0.88 -24.37 12.58
CA ALA A 42 2.27 -24.66 12.29
C ALA A 42 3.04 -23.35 12.03
N GLU A 43 4.18 -23.23 12.73
CA GLU A 43 5.02 -22.04 12.69
C GLU A 43 5.36 -21.69 11.24
N GLU A 44 5.06 -20.44 10.86
CA GLU A 44 5.57 -19.86 9.61
C GLU A 44 7.07 -20.15 9.52
N ARG A 45 7.49 -20.82 8.46
CA ARG A 45 8.92 -21.11 8.27
C ARG A 45 9.64 -19.77 8.13
N LYS A 46 10.85 -19.69 8.68
CA LYS A 46 11.68 -18.47 8.61
C LYS A 46 11.80 -17.91 7.19
N ASP A 47 11.85 -18.77 6.18
CA ASP A 47 11.93 -18.38 4.78
C ASP A 47 10.65 -17.67 4.28
N ASP A 48 9.49 -18.13 4.71
CA ASP A 48 8.19 -17.53 4.35
C ASP A 48 8.07 -16.11 4.94
N LEU A 49 8.47 -15.94 6.20
CA LEU A 49 8.54 -14.63 6.86
C LEU A 49 9.52 -13.67 6.18
N MET A 50 10.68 -14.18 5.75
CA MET A 50 11.69 -13.38 5.04
C MET A 50 11.17 -12.89 3.69
N GLN A 51 10.46 -13.74 2.94
CA GLN A 51 9.86 -13.35 1.67
C GLN A 51 8.83 -12.22 1.85
N ASP A 52 8.03 -12.29 2.91
CA ASP A 52 7.05 -11.26 3.21
C ASP A 52 7.67 -9.93 3.56
N PHE A 53 8.75 -9.98 4.35
CA PHE A 53 9.48 -8.78 4.73
C PHE A 53 10.07 -8.10 3.49
N VAL A 54 10.62 -8.89 2.56
CA VAL A 54 11.11 -8.39 1.27
C VAL A 54 9.96 -7.79 0.45
N ALA A 55 8.79 -8.43 0.39
CA ALA A 55 7.63 -7.91 -0.33
C ALA A 55 7.15 -6.57 0.25
N ILE A 56 7.07 -6.47 1.58
CA ILE A 56 6.70 -5.24 2.28
C ILE A 56 7.70 -4.13 1.98
N ILE A 57 9.01 -4.36 2.18
CA ILE A 57 10.06 -3.37 1.91
C ILE A 57 10.03 -2.92 0.44
N THR A 58 9.87 -3.86 -0.49
CA THR A 58 9.83 -3.56 -1.92
C THR A 58 8.64 -2.66 -2.26
N SER A 59 7.47 -2.93 -1.68
CA SER A 59 6.28 -2.08 -1.85
C SER A 59 6.50 -0.66 -1.30
N PHE A 60 7.16 -0.52 -0.15
CA PHE A 60 7.49 0.78 0.43
C PHE A 60 8.52 1.52 -0.41
N ARG A 61 9.56 0.83 -0.89
CA ARG A 61 10.56 1.40 -1.82
C ARG A 61 9.87 1.93 -3.07
N ALA A 62 9.04 1.13 -3.73
CA ALA A 62 8.30 1.56 -4.91
C ALA A 62 7.47 2.82 -4.66
N ARG A 63 6.81 2.92 -3.49
CA ARG A 63 6.02 4.09 -3.08
C ARG A 63 6.88 5.33 -2.83
N LEU A 64 7.99 5.19 -2.12
CA LEU A 64 8.91 6.29 -1.86
C LEU A 64 9.57 6.80 -3.16
N TYR A 65 9.98 5.89 -4.03
CA TYR A 65 10.54 6.24 -5.34
C TYR A 65 9.50 6.90 -6.25
N SER A 66 8.26 6.42 -6.25
CA SER A 66 7.19 7.05 -7.05
C SER A 66 6.87 8.45 -6.54
N MET A 67 6.85 8.68 -5.23
CA MET A 67 6.71 10.01 -4.63
C MET A 67 7.85 10.94 -5.05
N ARG A 68 9.11 10.51 -4.93
CA ARG A 68 10.27 11.32 -5.38
C ARG A 68 10.17 11.69 -6.87
N ARG A 69 9.74 10.75 -7.71
CA ARG A 69 9.56 11.00 -9.15
C ARG A 69 8.46 12.02 -9.41
N ARG A 70 7.35 11.96 -8.65
CA ARG A 70 6.27 12.95 -8.75
C ARG A 70 6.75 14.35 -8.37
N THR A 71 7.44 14.48 -7.23
CA THR A 71 7.99 15.78 -6.78
C THR A 71 8.92 16.39 -7.82
N ARG A 72 9.89 15.62 -8.34
CA ARG A 72 10.81 16.10 -9.38
C ARG A 72 10.10 16.52 -10.67
N LYS A 73 9.06 15.79 -11.08
CA LYS A 73 8.25 16.17 -12.25
C LYS A 73 7.51 17.47 -12.01
N THR A 74 6.95 17.66 -10.82
CA THR A 74 6.26 18.91 -10.45
C THR A 74 7.23 20.09 -10.41
N GLU A 75 8.42 19.92 -9.82
CA GLU A 75 9.47 20.96 -9.79
C GLU A 75 9.93 21.35 -11.19
N CYS A 76 10.20 20.36 -12.05
CA CYS A 76 10.58 20.60 -13.45
C CYS A 76 9.47 21.35 -14.21
N LEU A 77 8.21 20.94 -14.04
CA LEU A 77 7.08 21.62 -14.67
C LEU A 77 6.95 23.07 -14.20
N ILE A 78 7.09 23.33 -12.90
CA ILE A 78 7.07 24.69 -12.33
C ILE A 78 8.21 25.53 -12.93
N GLN A 79 9.39 24.94 -13.06
CA GLN A 79 10.55 25.63 -13.64
C GLN A 79 10.31 26.00 -15.10
N CYS A 80 9.83 25.06 -15.93
CA CYS A 80 9.50 25.35 -17.33
C CYS A 80 8.42 26.44 -17.46
N LEU A 81 7.40 26.43 -16.60
CA LEU A 81 6.36 27.47 -16.60
C LEU A 81 6.92 28.86 -16.24
N LYS A 82 7.86 28.96 -15.29
CA LYS A 82 8.53 30.21 -14.95
C LYS A 82 9.40 30.74 -16.09
N GLU A 83 10.14 29.85 -16.75
CA GLU A 83 10.99 30.21 -17.89
C GLU A 83 10.15 30.78 -19.05
N ASN A 84 9.02 30.14 -19.37
CA ASN A 84 8.10 30.63 -20.41
C ASN A 84 7.48 32.00 -20.05
N GLN A 85 7.13 32.25 -18.78
CA GLN A 85 6.61 33.56 -18.36
C GLN A 85 7.65 34.69 -18.49
N ASN A 86 8.92 34.40 -18.22
CA ASN A 86 10.00 35.37 -18.39
C ASN A 86 10.26 35.70 -19.86
N GLU A 87 10.18 34.70 -20.75
CA GLU A 87 10.30 34.91 -22.20
C GLU A 87 9.17 35.81 -22.74
N ILE A 88 7.92 35.54 -22.38
CA ILE A 88 6.75 36.34 -22.79
C ILE A 88 6.83 37.79 -22.28
N SER A 89 7.40 38.00 -21.08
CA SER A 89 7.57 39.33 -20.48
C SER A 89 8.69 40.14 -21.16
N SER A 90 9.70 39.45 -21.71
CA SER A 90 10.80 40.07 -22.46
C SER A 90 10.41 40.45 -23.89
N GLU A 91 9.46 39.71 -24.50
CA GLU A 91 8.91 40.03 -25.82
C GLU A 91 7.88 41.16 -25.79
N THR A 92 7.19 41.39 -24.67
CA THR A 92 6.20 42.47 -24.52
C THR A 92 6.77 43.81 -24.04
N SER A 93 8.06 43.85 -23.66
CA SER A 93 8.76 45.09 -23.26
C SER A 93 9.65 45.69 -24.36
N ASN A 94 9.66 45.11 -25.57
CA ASN A 94 10.33 45.66 -26.77
C ASN A 94 9.33 46.33 -27.70
#